data_AF-A0AAV0R5I2-F1
#
_entry.id   AF-A0AAV0R5I2-F1
#
_cell.length_a   1.000
_cell.length_b   1.000
_cell.length_c   1.000
_cell.angle_alpha   90.00
_cell.angle_beta   90.00
_cell.angle_gamma   90.00
#
_symmetry.space_group_name_H-M   'P 1'
#
loop_
_entity.id
_entity.type
_entity.pdbx_description
1 polymer ?
#
loop_
_entity_poly.entity_id
_entity_poly.type
_entity_poly.pdbx_seq_one_letter_code
_entity_poly.pdbx_strand_id
1 'polypeptide(L)'
;MIRKPATLFSASLALLTFQCFRVLCVAQDFDFFYFVQQWPGAYCDSRQRCCYPKTGKPTADFGIHGLWPNYKNGAYPSNCDRDSVFHESQVGWN
;
A
#
# COMPACT_ATOMS: atom_id res chain seq x y z
N MET A 1 -26.54 -32.80 38.02
CA MET A 1 -25.41 -32.67 37.06
C MET A 1 -25.17 -31.19 36.80
N ILE A 2 -24.12 -30.63 37.41
CA ILE A 2 -23.71 -29.22 37.24
C ILE A 2 -22.81 -29.17 35.99
N ARG A 3 -23.26 -28.54 34.90
CA ARG A 3 -22.40 -28.30 33.73
C ARG A 3 -21.28 -27.34 34.16
N LYS A 4 -20.02 -27.78 34.02
CA LYS A 4 -18.83 -27.06 34.50
C LYS A 4 -18.70 -25.67 33.82
N PRO A 5 -18.37 -24.59 34.54
CA PRO A 5 -18.16 -23.23 33.99
C PRO A 5 -16.90 -23.08 33.11
N ALA A 6 -15.95 -24.03 33.20
CA ALA A 6 -14.69 -24.00 32.46
C ALA A 6 -14.87 -24.14 30.93
N THR A 7 -15.91 -24.84 30.47
CA THR A 7 -16.16 -25.04 29.02
C THR A 7 -16.70 -23.78 28.35
N LEU A 8 -17.46 -22.94 29.06
CA LEU A 8 -17.96 -21.66 28.54
C LEU A 8 -16.84 -20.63 28.44
N PHE A 9 -15.97 -20.53 29.46
CA PHE A 9 -14.80 -19.64 29.43
C PHE A 9 -13.82 -19.99 28.29
N SER A 10 -13.60 -21.28 28.05
CA SER A 10 -12.75 -21.76 26.96
C SER A 10 -13.33 -21.42 25.58
N ALA A 11 -14.65 -21.49 25.41
CA ALA A 11 -15.32 -21.14 24.16
C ALA A 11 -15.28 -19.64 23.89
N SER A 12 -15.47 -18.80 24.92
CA SER A 12 -15.37 -17.33 24.81
C SER A 12 -13.96 -16.87 24.44
N LEU A 13 -12.92 -17.49 25.03
CA LEU A 13 -11.53 -17.19 24.70
C LEU A 13 -11.20 -17.60 23.25
N ALA A 14 -11.63 -18.79 22.83
CA ALA A 14 -11.45 -19.25 21.45
C ALA A 14 -12.13 -18.32 20.44
N LEU A 15 -13.35 -17.84 20.74
CA LEU A 15 -14.08 -16.92 19.88
C LEU A 15 -13.38 -15.55 19.77
N LEU A 16 -12.86 -15.02 20.88
CA LEU A 16 -12.07 -13.79 20.90
C LEU A 16 -10.78 -13.94 20.07
N THR A 17 -10.06 -15.06 20.21
CA THR A 17 -8.86 -15.32 19.40
C THR A 17 -9.18 -15.44 17.90
N PHE A 18 -10.32 -16.03 17.55
CA PHE A 18 -10.75 -16.16 16.16
C PHE A 18 -11.11 -14.80 15.55
N GLN A 19 -11.80 -13.94 16.31
CA GLN A 19 -12.12 -12.58 15.87
C GLN A 19 -10.86 -11.71 15.70
N CYS A 20 -9.87 -11.84 16.59
CA CYS A 20 -8.57 -11.17 16.42
C CYS A 20 -7.82 -11.65 15.16
N PHE A 21 -7.90 -12.95 14.84
CA PHE A 21 -7.23 -13.51 13.66
C PHE A 21 -7.87 -13.03 12.34
N ARG A 22 -9.19 -12.75 12.32
CA ARG A 22 -9.88 -12.21 11.14
C ARG A 22 -9.42 -10.80 10.77
N VAL A 23 -9.11 -9.96 11.76
CA VAL A 23 -8.67 -8.57 11.55
C VAL A 23 -7.31 -8.51 10.83
N LEU A 24 -6.42 -9.48 11.07
CA LEU A 24 -5.09 -9.53 10.44
C LEU A 24 -5.10 -9.93 8.96
N CYS A 25 -6.20 -10.50 8.44
CA CYS A 25 -6.29 -10.99 7.06
C CYS A 25 -6.86 -9.98 6.05
N VAL A 26 -7.12 -8.73 6.43
CA VAL A 26 -7.77 -7.72 5.56
C VAL A 26 -6.76 -6.79 4.86
N ALA A 27 -5.49 -7.18 4.76
CA ALA A 27 -4.56 -6.52 3.84
C ALA A 27 -4.72 -7.13 2.45
N GLN A 28 -4.83 -6.32 1.39
CA GLN A 28 -4.72 -6.84 0.03
C GLN A 28 -3.32 -7.40 -0.19
N ASP A 29 -3.27 -8.64 -0.68
CA ASP A 29 -2.05 -9.42 -0.79
C ASP A 29 -1.18 -8.97 -1.97
N PHE A 30 0.15 -9.05 -1.83
CA PHE A 30 1.15 -8.83 -2.89
C PHE A 30 2.47 -9.49 -2.48
N ASP A 31 3.32 -9.84 -3.46
CA ASP A 31 4.55 -10.61 -3.18
C ASP A 31 5.76 -9.72 -2.85
N PHE A 32 5.92 -8.61 -3.57
CA PHE A 32 7.07 -7.72 -3.43
C PHE A 32 6.75 -6.30 -3.93
N PHE A 33 7.65 -5.36 -3.68
CA PHE A 33 7.58 -4.01 -4.22
C PHE A 33 8.61 -3.78 -5.32
N TYR A 34 8.18 -3.12 -6.38
CA TYR A 34 9.09 -2.36 -7.22
C TYR A 34 9.25 -0.94 -6.66
N PHE A 35 10.48 -0.56 -6.31
CA PHE A 35 10.84 0.83 -6.09
C PHE A 35 11.40 1.40 -7.40
N VAL A 36 10.58 2.19 -8.09
CA VAL A 36 10.87 2.68 -9.45
C VAL A 36 11.33 4.12 -9.40
N GLN A 37 12.47 4.37 -10.02
CA GLN A 37 13.05 5.70 -10.18
C GLN A 37 13.13 6.07 -11.66
N GLN A 38 13.03 7.36 -11.97
CA GLN A 38 13.00 7.88 -13.33
C GLN A 38 14.07 8.97 -13.51
N TRP A 39 14.79 8.89 -14.64
CA TRP A 39 15.69 9.95 -15.07
C TRP A 39 14.91 11.04 -15.83
N PRO A 40 14.80 12.28 -15.30
CA PRO A 40 14.01 13.34 -15.92
C PRO A 40 14.53 13.75 -17.30
N GLY A 41 15.84 13.64 -17.54
CA GLY A 41 16.44 13.94 -18.83
C GLY A 41 15.91 13.04 -19.94
N ALA A 42 15.84 11.73 -19.71
CA ALA A 42 15.34 10.76 -20.71
C ALA A 42 13.83 10.89 -20.93
N TYR A 43 13.07 11.27 -19.89
CA TYR A 43 11.63 11.50 -20.02
C TYR A 43 11.32 12.73 -20.88
N CYS A 44 12.03 13.82 -20.63
CA CYS A 44 11.82 15.10 -21.32
C CYS A 44 12.45 15.18 -22.71
N ASP A 45 13.48 14.41 -22.99
CA ASP A 45 14.13 14.34 -24.32
C ASP A 45 13.49 13.28 -25.22
N SER A 46 12.16 13.18 -25.16
CA SER A 46 11.37 12.28 -26.00
C SER A 46 10.56 13.09 -27.03
N ARG A 47 9.87 12.41 -27.94
CA ARG A 47 8.93 13.07 -28.87
C ARG A 47 7.70 13.64 -28.16
N GLN A 48 7.47 13.27 -26.90
CA GLN A 48 6.36 13.78 -26.10
C GLN A 48 6.79 15.07 -25.40
N ARG A 49 5.84 16.01 -25.26
CA ARG A 49 6.08 17.24 -24.50
C ARG A 49 6.14 16.91 -23.01
N CYS A 50 7.10 17.52 -22.31
CA CYS A 50 7.15 17.53 -20.86
C CYS A 50 7.00 18.96 -20.32
N CYS A 51 6.48 19.09 -19.10
CA CYS A 51 6.37 20.36 -18.39
C CYS A 51 7.15 20.27 -17.08
N TYR A 52 7.89 21.31 -16.73
CA TYR A 52 8.50 21.39 -15.41
C TYR A 52 7.47 21.71 -14.32
N PRO A 53 7.70 21.25 -13.08
CA PRO A 53 6.90 21.67 -11.93
C PRO A 53 6.92 23.19 -11.73
N LYS A 54 5.94 23.71 -10.97
CA LYS A 54 5.89 25.14 -10.60
C LYS A 54 7.10 25.59 -9.79
N THR A 55 7.77 24.66 -9.12
CA THR A 55 9.01 24.89 -8.36
C THR A 55 10.25 25.04 -9.25
N GLY A 56 10.11 24.88 -10.57
CA GLY A 56 11.18 25.05 -11.55
C GLY A 56 11.72 23.73 -12.11
N LYS A 57 12.84 23.83 -12.83
CA LYS A 57 13.51 22.67 -13.44
C LYS A 57 14.02 21.73 -12.32
N PRO A 58 13.68 20.43 -12.36
CA PRO A 58 14.21 19.47 -11.40
C PRO A 58 15.74 19.38 -11.45
N THR A 59 16.35 18.92 -10.35
CA THR A 59 17.76 18.56 -10.33
C THR A 59 18.06 17.46 -11.35
N ALA A 60 19.30 17.42 -11.84
CA ALA A 60 19.77 16.37 -12.74
C ALA A 60 20.09 15.09 -11.94
N ASP A 61 19.06 14.52 -11.32
CA ASP A 61 19.13 13.30 -10.51
C ASP A 61 17.89 12.43 -10.78
N PHE A 62 17.91 11.20 -10.31
CA PHE A 62 16.76 10.30 -10.37
C PHE A 62 15.65 10.81 -9.44
N GLY A 63 14.45 10.95 -10.01
CA GLY A 63 13.23 11.20 -9.25
C GLY A 63 12.50 9.90 -8.93
N ILE A 64 11.72 9.89 -7.85
CA ILE A 64 10.83 8.77 -7.53
C ILE A 64 9.68 8.76 -8.54
N HIS A 65 9.49 7.64 -9.23
CA HIS A 65 8.33 7.42 -10.09
C HIS A 65 7.19 6.77 -9.29
N GLY A 66 7.51 5.75 -8.48
CA GLY A 66 6.53 5.13 -7.61
C GLY A 66 7.05 3.91 -6.85
N LEU A 67 6.25 3.50 -5.87
CA LEU A 67 6.42 2.26 -5.12
C LEU A 67 5.23 1.36 -5.44
N TRP A 68 5.45 0.25 -6.14
CA TRP A 68 4.38 -0.55 -6.74
C TRP A 68 4.34 -1.95 -6.14
N PRO A 69 3.24 -2.36 -5.48
CA PRO A 69 3.04 -3.76 -5.12
C PRO A 69 2.93 -4.62 -6.38
N ASN A 70 3.54 -5.81 -6.36
CA ASN A 70 3.60 -6.68 -7.52
C ASN A 70 3.53 -8.15 -7.09
N TYR A 71 3.10 -9.01 -8.01
CA TYR A 71 3.09 -10.46 -7.83
C TYR A 71 4.26 -11.12 -8.57
N LYS A 72 4.72 -12.29 -8.10
CA LYS A 72 5.77 -13.11 -8.74
C LYS A 72 5.34 -13.67 -10.09
N ASN A 73 4.04 -13.77 -10.34
CA ASN A 73 3.50 -14.20 -11.63
C ASN A 73 3.52 -13.09 -12.70
N GLY A 74 4.01 -11.89 -12.38
CA GLY A 74 4.12 -10.76 -13.30
C GLY A 74 2.91 -9.82 -13.33
N ALA A 75 1.79 -10.19 -12.72
CA ALA A 75 0.66 -9.29 -12.52
C ALA A 75 0.90 -8.32 -11.34
N TYR A 76 0.01 -7.36 -11.15
CA TYR A 76 0.04 -6.42 -10.03
C TYR A 76 -1.37 -6.02 -9.60
N PRO A 77 -1.59 -5.79 -8.29
CA PRO A 77 -2.83 -5.17 -7.82
C PRO A 77 -2.81 -3.65 -8.10
N SER A 78 -3.97 -3.09 -8.41
CA SER A 78 -4.15 -1.64 -8.59
C SER A 78 -5.55 -1.21 -8.19
N ASN A 79 -5.71 0.03 -7.73
CA ASN A 79 -7.01 0.60 -7.31
C ASN A 79 -7.72 -0.25 -6.23
N CYS A 80 -6.93 -0.75 -5.28
CA CYS A 80 -7.30 -1.71 -4.24
C CYS A 80 -8.46 -1.24 -3.34
N ASP A 81 -8.45 0.03 -2.96
CA ASP A 81 -9.46 0.66 -2.14
C ASP A 81 -9.87 1.98 -2.80
N ARG A 82 -11.15 2.10 -3.19
CA ARG A 82 -11.68 3.29 -3.86
C ARG A 82 -12.16 4.35 -2.88
N ASP A 83 -12.37 3.96 -1.62
CA ASP A 83 -12.82 4.84 -0.54
C ASP A 83 -11.62 5.46 0.20
N SER A 84 -10.44 4.84 0.08
CA SER A 84 -9.16 5.41 0.53
C SER A 84 -8.65 6.50 -0.43
N VAL A 85 -9.14 7.73 -0.26
CA VAL A 85 -8.71 8.89 -1.03
C VAL A 85 -7.40 9.46 -0.48
N PHE A 86 -6.54 9.98 -1.37
CA PHE A 86 -5.31 10.66 -0.96
C PHE A 86 -5.61 11.97 -0.21
N HIS A 87 -5.09 12.09 1.01
CA HIS A 87 -5.18 13.29 1.84
C HIS A 87 -3.79 13.85 2.13
N GLU A 88 -3.47 15.01 1.55
CA GLU A 88 -2.16 15.67 1.69
C GLU A 88 -1.77 15.95 3.16
N SER A 89 -2.75 16.22 4.03
CA SER A 89 -2.53 16.45 5.47
C SER A 89 -1.92 15.25 6.20
N GLN A 90 -1.98 14.04 5.64
CA GLN A 90 -1.44 12.82 6.24
C GLN A 90 0.04 12.58 5.90
N VAL A 91 0.60 13.32 4.94
CA VAL A 91 1.98 13.11 4.45
C VAL A 91 2.96 14.19 4.91
N GLY A 92 2.61 14.96 5.94
CA GLY A 92 3.56 15.79 6.69
C GLY A 92 4.12 16.99 5.92
N TRP A 93 3.37 17.53 4.96
CA TRP A 93 3.68 18.81 4.35
C TRP A 93 2.92 19.90 5.13
N ASN A 94 3.64 20.59 6.03
CA ASN A 94 3.13 21.80 6.68
C ASN A 94 2.98 22.95 5.68
#